data_AF-A0A7X2V6E4-F1
#
_entry.id   AF-A0A7X2V6E4-F1
#
_cell.length_a   1.000
_cell.length_b   1.000
_cell.length_c   1.000
_cell.angle_alpha   90.00
_cell.angle_beta   90.00
_cell.angle_gamma   90.00
#
_symmetry.space_group_name_H-M   'P 1'
#
loop_
_entity.id
_entity.type
_entity.pdbx_description
1 polymer ?
#
loop_
_entity_poly.entity_id
_entity_poly.type
_entity_poly.pdbx_seq_one_letter_code
_entity_poly.pdbx_strand_id
1 'polypeptide(L)'
;MEVKLTPKDAVSIAIDYQQKYKVPGFISENVQHSVKYYENFHRVEGPAWLVISQMENNRFEGDDHFSIIISDVKKVVEYIIDFSGFSHSPHKIDNDNFTEEELSELLEEDD
;
A
#
# COMPACT_ATOMS: atom_id res chain seq x y z
N MET A 1 -17.52 13.58 12.65
CA MET A 1 -17.08 13.40 11.24
C MET A 1 -17.91 12.27 10.65
N GLU A 2 -18.39 12.41 9.41
CA GLU A 2 -19.20 11.37 8.75
C GLU A 2 -18.27 10.41 8.00
N VAL A 3 -18.38 9.11 8.30
CA VAL A 3 -17.58 8.04 7.67
C VAL A 3 -18.18 7.73 6.30
N LYS A 4 -17.36 7.81 5.24
CA LYS A 4 -17.82 7.69 3.85
C LYS A 4 -17.65 6.32 3.23
N LEU A 5 -16.75 5.49 3.76
CA LEU A 5 -16.51 4.13 3.31
C LEU A 5 -16.97 3.14 4.38
N THR A 6 -17.49 2.00 3.93
CA THR A 6 -17.62 0.85 4.80
C THR A 6 -16.29 0.07 4.85
N PRO A 7 -16.07 -0.75 5.89
CA PRO A 7 -14.92 -1.65 5.93
C PRO A 7 -14.79 -2.55 4.68
N LYS A 8 -15.92 -2.96 4.08
CA LYS A 8 -15.93 -3.74 2.83
C LYS A 8 -15.49 -2.92 1.62
N ASP A 9 -15.89 -1.65 1.54
CA ASP A 9 -15.45 -0.75 0.47
C ASP A 9 -13.94 -0.56 0.52
N ALA A 10 -13.37 -0.41 1.72
CA ALA A 10 -11.92 -0.31 1.91
C ALA A 10 -11.19 -1.57 1.41
N VAL A 11 -11.68 -2.77 1.73
CA VAL A 11 -11.12 -4.03 1.18
C VAL A 11 -11.22 -4.06 -0.34
N SER A 12 -12.37 -3.68 -0.91
CA SER A 12 -12.56 -3.68 -2.37
C SER A 12 -11.57 -2.73 -3.05
N ILE A 13 -11.43 -1.50 -2.54
CA ILE A 13 -10.48 -0.51 -3.06
C ILE A 13 -9.05 -1.04 -2.97
N ALA A 14 -8.68 -1.72 -1.88
CA ALA A 14 -7.37 -2.30 -1.70
C ALA A 14 -7.07 -3.42 -2.71
N ILE A 15 -8.03 -4.34 -2.92
CA ILE A 15 -7.91 -5.43 -3.89
C ILE A 15 -7.79 -4.87 -5.31
N ASP A 16 -8.63 -3.91 -5.67
CA ASP A 16 -8.59 -3.25 -6.99
C ASP A 16 -7.24 -2.56 -7.21
N TYR A 17 -6.70 -1.92 -6.17
CA TYR A 17 -5.39 -1.28 -6.22
C TYR A 17 -4.27 -2.31 -6.39
N GLN A 18 -4.29 -3.43 -5.65
CA GLN A 18 -3.30 -4.50 -5.79
C GLN A 18 -3.28 -5.05 -7.21
N GLN A 19 -4.45 -5.35 -7.77
CA GLN A 19 -4.56 -5.85 -9.14
C GLN A 19 -4.07 -4.83 -10.16
N LYS A 20 -4.47 -3.56 -10.03
CA LYS A 20 -4.11 -2.49 -10.96
C LYS A 20 -2.61 -2.23 -11.01
N TYR A 21 -1.93 -2.23 -9.87
CA TYR A 21 -0.50 -1.92 -9.76
C TYR A 21 0.37 -3.15 -9.55
N LYS A 22 -0.20 -4.36 -9.70
CA LYS A 22 0.48 -5.66 -9.50
C LYS A 22 1.23 -5.74 -8.16
N VAL A 23 0.65 -5.19 -7.09
CA VAL A 23 1.22 -5.28 -5.75
C VAL A 23 1.05 -6.71 -5.25
N PRO A 24 2.13 -7.41 -4.86
CA PRO A 24 2.06 -8.81 -4.43
C PRO A 24 1.31 -8.96 -3.10
N GLY A 25 0.77 -10.15 -2.85
CA GLY A 25 0.10 -10.49 -1.59
C GLY A 25 -1.39 -10.74 -1.70
N PHE A 26 -1.98 -11.12 -0.58
CA PHE A 26 -3.38 -11.51 -0.42
C PHE A 26 -4.01 -10.68 0.70
N ILE A 27 -5.24 -10.23 0.50
CA ILE A 27 -6.04 -9.54 1.52
C ILE A 27 -7.14 -10.48 1.96
N SER A 28 -7.22 -10.74 3.27
CA SER A 28 -8.30 -11.56 3.82
C SER A 28 -9.65 -10.87 3.67
N GLU A 29 -10.64 -11.59 3.14
CA GLU A 29 -12.04 -11.16 3.11
C GLU A 29 -12.66 -11.04 4.51
N ASN A 30 -12.00 -11.55 5.55
CA ASN A 30 -12.43 -11.37 6.94
C ASN A 30 -12.08 -9.95 7.42
N VAL A 31 -13.00 -9.05 7.15
CA VAL A 31 -12.88 -7.61 7.38
C VAL A 31 -12.55 -7.22 8.83
N GLN A 32 -12.97 -8.02 9.83
CA GLN A 32 -12.65 -7.74 11.23
C GLN A 32 -11.16 -7.87 11.55
N HIS A 33 -10.45 -8.70 10.79
CA HIS A 33 -9.02 -8.96 11.01
C HIS A 33 -8.15 -8.16 10.04
N SER A 34 -8.65 -7.87 8.83
CA SER A 34 -7.88 -7.20 7.79
C SER A 34 -8.02 -5.69 7.78
N VAL A 35 -9.02 -5.11 8.47
CA VAL A 35 -9.32 -3.66 8.35
C VAL A 35 -9.36 -2.95 9.69
N LYS A 36 -8.69 -1.80 9.78
CA LYS A 36 -8.78 -0.88 10.91
C LYS A 36 -9.11 0.53 10.44
N TYR A 37 -9.96 1.21 11.18
CA TYR A 37 -10.31 2.61 10.96
C TYR A 37 -9.52 3.51 11.89
N TYR A 38 -9.05 4.64 11.37
CA TYR A 38 -8.38 5.68 12.13
C TYR A 38 -9.01 7.04 11.81
N GLU A 39 -9.41 7.78 12.84
CA GLU A 39 -9.97 9.13 12.67
C GLU A 39 -8.95 10.12 12.10
N ASN A 40 -7.67 9.91 12.39
CA ASN A 40 -6.55 10.65 11.84
C ASN A 40 -5.41 9.67 11.56
N PHE A 41 -4.76 9.80 10.40
CA PHE A 41 -3.62 8.97 10.03
C PHE A 41 -2.52 9.83 9.40
N HIS A 42 -1.26 9.44 9.59
CA HIS A 42 -0.12 10.23 9.12
C HIS A 42 -0.22 10.51 7.61
N ARG A 43 -0.01 11.77 7.19
CA ARG A 43 -0.05 12.20 5.78
C ARG A 43 -1.36 11.91 5.03
N VAL A 44 -2.46 11.60 5.73
CA VAL A 44 -3.80 11.46 5.14
C VAL A 44 -4.66 12.62 5.65
N GLU A 45 -5.37 13.27 4.74
CA GLU A 45 -6.33 14.30 5.10
C GLU A 45 -7.62 13.65 5.62
N GLY A 46 -7.88 13.82 6.92
CA GLY A 46 -9.05 13.26 7.59
C GLY A 46 -8.90 11.76 7.91
N PRO A 47 -10.03 11.03 8.01
CA PRO A 47 -10.00 9.63 8.40
C PRO A 47 -9.41 8.71 7.33
N ALA A 48 -8.84 7.60 7.79
CA ALA A 48 -8.22 6.60 6.94
C ALA A 48 -8.60 5.18 7.35
N TRP A 49 -8.58 4.30 6.36
CA TRP A 49 -8.69 2.87 6.53
C TRP A 49 -7.33 2.22 6.27
N LEU A 50 -6.90 1.39 7.21
CA LEU A 50 -5.72 0.56 7.08
C LEU A 50 -6.17 -0.85 6.75
N VAL A 51 -5.74 -1.35 5.59
CA VAL A 51 -6.03 -2.71 5.14
C VAL A 51 -4.74 -3.53 5.16
N ILE A 52 -4.73 -4.62 5.92
CA ILE A 52 -3.57 -5.51 6.05
C ILE A 52 -3.59 -6.54 4.92
N SER A 53 -2.50 -6.63 4.19
CA SER A 53 -2.23 -7.67 3.22
C SER A 53 -1.06 -8.53 3.66
N GLN A 54 -1.13 -9.81 3.34
CA GLN A 54 -0.11 -10.82 3.63
C GLN A 54 0.55 -11.26 2.33
N MET A 55 1.88 -11.26 2.27
CA MET A 55 2.67 -11.75 1.15
C MET A 55 2.43 -13.25 0.94
N GLU A 56 2.39 -13.67 -0.32
CA GLU A 56 2.29 -15.10 -0.65
C GLU A 56 3.64 -15.79 -0.40
N ASN A 57 3.71 -16.63 0.65
CA ASN A 57 4.82 -17.55 0.94
C ASN A 57 6.22 -16.95 0.87
N ASN A 58 6.67 -16.34 1.97
CA ASN A 58 8.09 -16.17 2.17
C ASN A 58 8.65 -17.46 2.76
N ARG A 59 9.66 -18.05 2.12
CA ARG A 59 10.37 -19.24 2.66
C ARG A 59 11.23 -18.91 3.89
N PHE A 60 11.16 -17.67 4.37
CA PHE A 60 11.97 -17.09 5.42
C PHE A 60 11.04 -16.51 6.50
N GLU A 61 11.36 -16.72 7.77
CA GLU A 61 10.57 -16.31 8.94
C GLU A 61 10.59 -14.79 9.16
N GLY A 62 10.03 -14.02 8.23
CA GLY A 62 9.83 -12.56 8.33
C GLY A 62 8.38 -12.19 8.55
N ASP A 63 8.12 -10.98 9.07
CA ASP A 63 6.78 -10.38 9.08
C ASP A 63 6.34 -10.15 7.63
N ASP A 64 5.54 -11.07 7.12
CA ASP A 64 5.10 -11.11 5.72
C ASP A 64 3.95 -10.15 5.43
N HIS A 65 3.71 -9.13 6.26
CA HIS A 65 2.53 -8.27 6.14
C HIS A 65 2.91 -6.86 5.72
N PHE A 66 2.06 -6.23 4.93
CA PHE A 66 2.12 -4.81 4.62
C PHE A 66 0.73 -4.20 4.72
N SER A 67 0.68 -2.89 4.88
CA SER A 67 -0.57 -2.14 5.10
C SER A 67 -0.85 -1.22 3.93
N ILE A 68 -2.06 -1.29 3.38
CA ILE A 68 -2.55 -0.36 2.36
C ILE A 68 -3.39 0.72 3.05
N ILE A 69 -3.00 1.98 2.86
CA ILE A 69 -3.64 3.12 3.51
C ILE A 69 -4.60 3.80 2.53
N ILE A 70 -5.88 3.86 2.90
CA ILE A 70 -6.96 4.39 2.07
C ILE A 70 -7.55 5.62 2.75
N SER A 71 -7.66 6.72 2.02
CA SER A 71 -8.37 7.90 2.49
C SER A 71 -9.89 7.67 2.47
N ASP A 72 -10.56 7.82 3.62
CA ASP A 72 -12.02 7.80 3.69
C ASP A 72 -12.63 8.99 2.93
N VAL A 73 -11.96 10.14 2.99
CA VAL A 73 -12.42 11.39 2.37
C VAL A 73 -12.38 11.31 0.84
N LYS A 74 -11.25 10.83 0.28
CA LYS A 74 -10.99 10.78 -1.17
C LYS A 74 -11.37 9.45 -1.83
N LYS A 75 -11.57 8.39 -1.04
CA LYS A 75 -11.90 7.03 -1.52
C LYS A 75 -10.84 6.41 -2.44
N VAL A 76 -9.57 6.69 -2.15
CA VAL A 76 -8.41 6.18 -2.91
C VAL A 76 -7.30 5.73 -1.96
N VAL A 77 -6.43 4.86 -2.45
CA VAL A 77 -5.18 4.50 -1.76
C VAL A 77 -4.24 5.71 -1.81
N GLU A 78 -3.75 6.12 -0.64
CA GLU A 78 -2.79 7.22 -0.49
C GLU A 78 -1.34 6.72 -0.59
N TYR A 79 -1.06 5.57 0.03
CA TYR A 79 0.23 4.88 0.01
C TYR A 79 0.13 3.49 0.66
N ILE A 80 1.20 2.71 0.57
CA ILE A 80 1.42 1.42 1.22
C ILE A 80 2.51 1.59 2.27
N ILE A 81 2.45 0.87 3.39
CA ILE A 81 3.52 0.75 4.38
C ILE A 81 4.00 -0.70 4.37
N ASP A 82 5.26 -0.93 4.06
CA ASP A 82 5.85 -2.27 4.11
C ASP A 82 6.16 -2.73 5.55
N PHE A 83 6.61 -3.97 5.70
CA PHE A 83 6.98 -4.56 6.99
C PHE A 83 8.12 -3.80 7.69
N SER A 84 8.95 -3.07 6.95
CA SER A 84 10.03 -2.24 7.49
C SER A 84 9.58 -0.84 7.91
N GLY A 85 8.30 -0.49 7.68
CA GLY A 85 7.72 0.80 8.03
C GLY A 85 7.94 1.88 6.98
N PHE A 86 8.51 1.55 5.81
CA PHE A 86 8.67 2.51 4.72
C PHE A 86 7.39 2.64 3.91
N SER A 87 7.08 3.89 3.54
CA SER A 87 5.89 4.21 2.76
C SER A 87 6.19 4.22 1.26
N HIS A 88 5.38 3.53 0.46
CA HIS A 88 5.50 3.42 -0.99
C HIS A 88 4.21 3.86 -1.68
N SER A 89 4.30 4.50 -2.84
CA SER A 89 3.12 4.89 -3.61
C SER A 89 3.23 4.45 -5.06
N PRO A 90 3.01 3.16 -5.39
CA PRO A 90 3.14 2.67 -6.79
C PRO A 90 2.33 3.46 -7.84
N HIS A 91 1.24 4.11 -7.44
CA HIS A 91 0.44 4.98 -8.31
C HIS A 91 1.06 6.36 -8.56
N LYS A 92 2.01 6.77 -7.73
CA LYS A 92 2.91 7.90 -7.91
C LYS A 92 4.25 7.30 -8.32
N ILE A 93 4.34 6.81 -9.56
CA ILE A 93 5.65 6.63 -10.16
C ILE A 93 6.22 8.04 -10.19
N ASP A 94 7.12 8.34 -9.26
CA ASP A 94 7.85 9.58 -9.28
C ASP A 94 8.57 9.61 -10.63
N ASN A 95 8.22 10.62 -11.42
CA ASN A 95 8.99 11.02 -12.59
C ASN A 95 10.27 11.76 -12.12
N ASP A 96 10.83 11.34 -10.99
CA ASP A 96 12.22 11.62 -10.59
C ASP A 96 13.05 10.45 -11.14
N ASN A 97 13.03 10.28 -12.47
CA ASN A 97 14.12 10.70 -13.37
C ASN A 97 15.47 10.06 -12.98
N PHE A 98 15.58 8.75 -13.19
CA PHE A 98 16.76 8.29 -13.89
C PHE A 98 16.37 8.06 -15.35
N THR A 99 17.06 8.74 -16.25
CA THR A 99 17.07 8.37 -17.66
C THR A 99 17.67 6.95 -17.80
N GLU A 100 17.36 6.25 -18.89
CA GLU A 100 17.96 4.93 -19.15
C GLU A 100 19.50 4.97 -19.14
N GLU A 101 20.09 6.13 -19.47
CA GLU A 101 21.52 6.42 -19.32
C GLU A 101 21.97 6.41 -17.85
N GLU A 102 21.29 7.15 -16.97
CA GLU A 102 21.67 7.20 -15.54
C GLU A 102 21.47 5.85 -14.82
N LEU A 103 20.50 5.04 -15.26
CA LEU A 103 20.33 3.66 -14.77
C LEU A 103 21.45 2.74 -15.23
N SER A 104 21.99 2.93 -16.44
CA SER A 104 23.07 2.11 -16.97
C SER A 104 24.40 2.43 -16.28
N GLU A 105 24.68 3.70 -16.02
CA GLU A 105 25.89 4.12 -15.30
C GLU A 105 25.94 3.60 -13.85
N LEU A 106 24.81 3.52 -13.15
CA LEU A 106 24.73 2.95 -11.80
C LEU A 106 24.95 1.43 -11.74
N LEU A 107 24.67 0.72 -12.84
CA LEU A 107 24.82 -0.73 -12.93
C LEU A 107 26.21 -1.16 -13.43
N GLU A 108 26.99 -0.23 -13.98
CA GLU A 108 28.36 -0.47 -14.46
C GLU A 108 29.43 -0.21 -13.38
N GLU A 109 29.09 0.30 -12.18
CA GLU A 109 30.03 0.53 -11.07
C GLU A 109 30.30 -0.71 -10.17
N ASP A 110 29.95 -1.93 -10.61
CA ASP A 110 30.17 -3.18 -9.88
C ASP A 110 31.19 -4.12 -10.58
N ASP A 111 32.36 -3.59 -10.96
CA ASP A 111 33.54 -4.37 -11.42
C ASP A 111 34.85 -3.96 -10.72
#